data_AF-A0A1I1A3P3-F1
#
_entry.id   AF-A0A1I1A3P3-F1
#
_cell.length_a   1.000
_cell.length_b   1.000
_cell.length_c   1.000
_cell.angle_alpha   90.00
_cell.angle_beta   90.00
_cell.angle_gamma   90.00
#
_symmetry.space_group_name_H-M   'P 1'
#
loop_
_entity.id
_entity.type
_entity.pdbx_description
1 polymer ?
#
loop_
_entity_poly.entity_id
_entity_poly.type
_entity_poly.pdbx_seq_one_letter_code
_entity_poly.pdbx_strand_id
1 'polypeptide(L)'
;MALSDDPGLRAALAESRQQARDATASLKQLAAHLGAERDKFRAESARRMQEMQAQARRGELGPDQERLQRRVDAGETSWRDIASGVDDDPSAEAARVHLSTHLTALREELEDDEAFQETDAAARAQQERADPER
;
A
#
# COMPACT_ATOMS: atom_id res chain seq x y z
N MET A 1 -30.80 35.54 -34.38
CA MET A 1 -29.99 35.87 -33.20
C MET A 1 -29.26 34.61 -32.78
N ALA A 2 -27.94 34.58 -32.85
CA ALA A 2 -27.18 33.42 -32.41
C ALA A 2 -27.30 33.31 -30.88
N LEU A 3 -27.50 32.10 -30.36
CA LEU A 3 -27.47 31.75 -28.92
C LEU A 3 -26.14 32.12 -28.21
N SER A 4 -25.26 32.85 -28.89
CA SER A 4 -23.90 33.22 -28.49
C SER A 4 -23.83 34.55 -27.74
N ASP A 5 -24.86 35.41 -27.79
CA ASP A 5 -24.85 36.77 -27.23
C ASP A 5 -25.59 36.96 -25.90
N ASP A 6 -26.11 35.88 -25.30
CA ASP A 6 -26.75 35.96 -23.99
C ASP A 6 -25.68 36.09 -22.87
N PRO A 7 -25.67 37.20 -22.11
CA PRO A 7 -24.65 37.45 -21.09
C PRO A 7 -24.73 36.48 -19.91
N GLY A 8 -25.91 35.92 -19.59
CA GLY A 8 -26.08 34.92 -18.54
C GLY A 8 -25.47 33.58 -18.92
N LEU A 9 -25.68 33.14 -20.16
CA LEU A 9 -25.03 31.93 -20.70
C LEU A 9 -23.51 32.08 -20.76
N ARG A 10 -22.98 33.25 -21.13
CA ARG A 10 -21.52 33.52 -21.11
C ARG A 10 -20.94 33.47 -19.71
N ALA A 11 -21.63 34.03 -18.72
CA ALA A 11 -21.21 33.99 -17.32
C ALA A 11 -21.18 32.55 -16.77
N ALA A 12 -22.24 31.77 -17.01
CA ALA A 12 -22.30 30.37 -16.59
C ALA A 12 -21.22 29.49 -17.22
N LEU A 13 -20.90 29.71 -18.51
CA LEU A 13 -19.81 29.01 -19.19
C LEU A 13 -18.43 29.39 -18.67
N ALA A 14 -18.23 30.66 -18.29
CA ALA A 14 -17.00 31.13 -17.67
C ALA A 14 -16.83 30.52 -16.27
N GLU A 15 -17.90 30.47 -15.48
CA GLU A 15 -17.91 29.84 -14.14
C GLU A 15 -17.62 28.34 -14.22
N SER A 16 -18.30 27.61 -15.12
CA SER A 16 -18.06 26.18 -15.33
C SER A 16 -16.61 25.89 -15.75
N ARG A 17 -16.04 26.72 -16.64
CA ARG A 17 -14.62 26.61 -17.03
C ARG A 17 -13.68 26.89 -15.87
N GLN A 18 -14.02 27.85 -15.01
CA GLN A 18 -13.23 28.17 -13.82
C GLN A 18 -13.26 26.99 -12.83
N GLN A 19 -14.44 26.46 -12.52
CA GLN A 19 -14.60 25.28 -11.67
C GLN A 19 -13.84 24.07 -12.21
N ALA A 20 -13.89 23.81 -13.52
CA ALA A 20 -13.14 22.72 -14.14
C ALA A 20 -11.61 22.90 -14.02
N ARG A 21 -11.12 24.15 -14.14
CA ARG A 21 -9.70 24.47 -13.94
C ARG A 21 -9.27 24.26 -12.50
N ASP A 22 -10.07 24.72 -11.56
CA ASP A 22 -9.79 24.59 -10.13
C ASP A 22 -9.82 23.12 -9.69
N ALA A 23 -10.81 22.35 -10.14
CA ALA A 23 -10.86 20.91 -9.91
C ALA A 23 -9.62 20.19 -10.49
N THR A 24 -9.21 20.54 -11.71
CA THR A 24 -8.00 19.97 -12.33
C THR A 24 -6.73 20.33 -11.56
N ALA A 25 -6.63 21.57 -11.06
CA ALA A 25 -5.50 22.02 -10.25
C ALA A 25 -5.44 21.24 -8.92
N SER A 26 -6.56 21.10 -8.23
CA SER A 26 -6.67 20.31 -6.99
C SER A 26 -6.29 18.85 -7.21
N LEU A 27 -6.78 18.21 -8.28
CA LEU A 27 -6.41 16.83 -8.61
C LEU A 27 -4.91 16.68 -8.87
N LYS A 28 -4.28 17.63 -9.57
CA LYS A 28 -2.82 17.62 -9.79
C LYS A 28 -2.05 17.76 -8.49
N GLN A 29 -2.51 18.62 -7.58
CA GLN A 29 -1.89 18.78 -6.26
C GLN A 29 -2.00 17.51 -5.43
N LEU A 30 -3.18 16.87 -5.40
CA LEU A 30 -3.38 15.59 -4.71
C LEU A 30 -2.49 14.49 -5.31
N ALA A 31 -2.43 14.38 -6.64
CA ALA A 31 -1.55 13.42 -7.30
C ALA A 31 -0.07 13.65 -6.98
N ALA A 32 0.38 14.90 -6.93
CA ALA A 32 1.75 15.25 -6.56
C ALA A 32 2.04 14.89 -5.09
N HIS A 33 1.10 15.17 -4.19
CA HIS A 33 1.23 14.83 -2.78
C HIS A 33 1.30 13.32 -2.55
N LEU A 34 0.39 12.55 -3.17
CA LEU A 34 0.42 11.09 -3.15
C LEU A 34 1.71 10.52 -3.74
N GLY A 35 2.23 11.13 -4.81
CA GLY A 35 3.52 10.77 -5.38
C GLY A 35 4.67 10.94 -4.38
N ALA A 36 4.72 12.09 -3.70
CA ALA A 36 5.74 12.37 -2.69
C ALA A 36 5.65 11.42 -1.48
N GLU A 37 4.44 11.17 -0.96
CA GLU A 37 4.23 10.24 0.16
C GLU A 37 4.62 8.81 -0.21
N ARG A 38 4.27 8.36 -1.43
CA ARG A 38 4.70 7.05 -1.94
C ARG A 38 6.22 6.93 -2.00
N ASP A 39 6.89 7.96 -2.52
CA ASP A 39 8.35 7.94 -2.67
C ASP A 39 9.06 7.98 -1.31
N LYS A 40 8.51 8.73 -0.35
CA LYS A 40 8.96 8.73 1.05
C LYS A 40 8.78 7.35 1.70
N PHE A 41 7.59 6.76 1.57
CA PHE A 41 7.30 5.42 2.07
C PHE A 41 8.28 4.39 1.50
N ARG A 42 8.52 4.41 0.18
CA ARG A 42 9.51 3.53 -0.47
C ARG A 42 10.92 3.69 0.10
N ALA A 43 11.36 4.93 0.30
CA ALA A 43 12.68 5.21 0.86
C ALA A 43 12.81 4.70 2.31
N GLU A 44 11.78 4.91 3.14
CA GLU A 44 11.75 4.43 4.52
C GLU A 44 11.69 2.90 4.59
N SER A 45 10.85 2.25 3.78
CA SER A 45 10.81 0.78 3.69
C SER A 45 12.15 0.19 3.25
N ALA A 46 12.81 0.81 2.27
CA ALA A 46 14.13 0.36 1.82
C ALA A 46 15.18 0.46 2.93
N ARG A 47 15.18 1.55 3.71
CA ARG A 47 16.09 1.71 4.86
C ARG A 47 15.83 0.66 5.93
N ARG A 48 14.59 0.47 6.35
CA ARG A 48 14.23 -0.56 7.35
C ARG A 48 14.62 -1.96 6.89
N MET A 49 14.40 -2.27 5.61
CA MET A 49 14.82 -3.54 5.03
C MET A 49 16.34 -3.74 5.14
N GLN A 50 17.14 -2.73 4.79
CA GLN A 50 18.59 -2.79 4.92
C GLN A 50 19.04 -2.98 6.37
N GLU A 51 18.41 -2.28 7.31
CA GLU A 51 18.69 -2.42 8.74
C GLU A 51 18.40 -3.84 9.23
N MET A 52 17.23 -4.40 8.92
CA MET A 52 16.87 -5.78 9.28
C MET A 52 17.84 -6.79 8.67
N GLN A 53 18.20 -6.63 7.39
CA GLN A 53 19.19 -7.50 6.75
C GLN A 53 20.54 -7.43 7.46
N ALA A 54 20.97 -6.23 7.89
CA ALA A 54 22.21 -6.07 8.64
C ALA A 54 22.13 -6.73 10.03
N GLN A 55 21.01 -6.60 10.73
CA GLN A 55 20.75 -7.27 12.01
C GLN A 55 20.76 -8.80 11.85
N ALA A 56 20.10 -9.33 10.81
CA ALA A 56 20.09 -10.75 10.47
C ALA A 56 21.52 -11.28 10.22
N ARG A 57 22.34 -10.57 9.43
CA ARG A 57 23.75 -10.95 9.19
C ARG A 57 24.59 -10.99 10.46
N ARG A 58 24.26 -10.17 11.46
CA ARG A 58 24.92 -10.15 12.77
C ARG A 58 24.35 -11.17 13.76
N GLY A 59 23.29 -11.91 13.38
CA GLY A 59 22.62 -12.87 14.26
C GLY A 59 21.70 -12.23 15.32
N GLU A 60 21.47 -10.92 15.25
CA GLU A 60 20.64 -10.20 16.24
C GLU A 60 19.16 -10.58 16.16
N LEU A 61 18.72 -11.11 15.02
CA LEU A 61 17.36 -11.60 14.80
C LEU A 61 17.21 -13.12 15.07
N GLY A 62 18.25 -13.75 15.60
CA GLY A 62 18.30 -15.19 15.87
C GLY A 62 18.90 -16.03 14.74
N PRO A 63 19.20 -17.31 15.03
CA PRO A 63 19.98 -18.18 14.15
C PRO A 63 19.25 -18.54 12.84
N ASP A 64 17.93 -18.68 12.86
CA ASP A 64 17.14 -19.01 11.66
C ASP A 64 17.15 -17.85 10.67
N GLN A 65 17.03 -16.61 11.16
CA GLN A 65 17.09 -15.40 10.32
C GLN A 65 18.48 -15.15 9.77
N GLU A 66 19.53 -15.39 10.57
CA GLU A 66 20.91 -15.34 10.09
C GLU A 66 21.14 -16.34 8.96
N ARG A 67 20.66 -17.58 9.13
CA ARG A 67 20.75 -18.64 8.13
C ARG A 67 20.00 -18.27 6.85
N LEU A 68 18.76 -17.80 6.98
CA LEU A 68 17.94 -17.35 5.86
C LEU A 68 18.62 -16.22 5.09
N GLN A 69 19.12 -15.21 5.78
CA GLN A 69 19.80 -14.07 5.18
C GLN A 69 21.07 -14.48 4.42
N ARG A 70 21.85 -15.43 4.95
CA ARG A 70 23.03 -15.98 4.23
C ARG A 70 22.63 -16.69 2.94
N ARG A 71 21.54 -17.48 2.97
CA ARG A 71 21.03 -18.19 1.78
C ARG A 71 20.54 -17.21 0.71
N VAL A 72 19.85 -16.13 1.13
CA VAL A 72 19.45 -15.04 0.23
C VAL A 72 20.66 -14.31 -0.34
N ASP A 73 21.66 -13.98 0.48
CA ASP A 73 22.89 -13.31 0.04
C ASP A 73 23.70 -14.18 -0.94
N ALA A 74 23.70 -15.50 -0.75
CA ALA A 74 24.34 -16.47 -1.64
C ALA A 74 23.56 -16.74 -2.94
N GLY A 75 22.33 -16.22 -3.06
CA GLY A 75 21.45 -16.46 -4.21
C GLY A 75 20.88 -17.88 -4.26
N GLU A 76 20.93 -18.63 -3.16
CA GLU A 76 20.37 -19.98 -3.05
C GLU A 76 18.83 -19.96 -2.95
N THR A 77 18.27 -18.83 -2.53
CA THR A 77 16.83 -18.58 -2.42
C THR A 77 16.56 -17.08 -2.58
N SER A 78 15.29 -16.70 -2.66
CA SER A 78 14.86 -15.32 -2.63
C SER A 78 13.69 -15.13 -1.67
N TRP A 79 13.46 -13.90 -1.21
CA TRP A 79 12.28 -13.56 -0.41
C TRP A 79 10.95 -13.96 -1.09
N ARG A 80 10.92 -13.95 -2.43
CA ARG A 80 9.77 -14.42 -3.21
C ARG A 80 9.61 -15.94 -3.11
N ASP A 81 10.69 -16.69 -3.23
CA ASP A 81 10.66 -18.16 -3.19
C ASP A 81 10.29 -18.66 -1.79
N ILE A 82 10.81 -17.98 -0.75
CA ILE A 82 10.41 -18.19 0.64
C ILE A 82 8.90 -17.94 0.82
N ALA A 83 8.41 -16.77 0.40
CA ALA A 83 7.00 -16.39 0.60
C ALA A 83 6.02 -17.25 -0.21
N SER A 84 6.41 -17.70 -1.40
CA SER A 84 5.58 -18.56 -2.25
C SER A 84 5.62 -20.03 -1.87
N GLY A 85 6.50 -20.43 -0.95
CA GLY A 85 6.65 -21.82 -0.54
C GLY A 85 7.48 -22.68 -1.49
N VAL A 86 8.24 -22.07 -2.42
CA VAL A 86 9.18 -22.80 -3.30
C VAL A 86 10.42 -23.25 -2.51
N ASP A 87 10.79 -22.50 -1.48
CA ASP A 87 11.89 -22.85 -0.60
C ASP A 87 11.41 -23.72 0.57
N ASP A 88 11.73 -25.01 0.52
CA ASP A 88 11.37 -26.03 1.51
C ASP A 88 12.36 -26.15 2.68
N ASP A 89 13.40 -25.32 2.73
CA ASP A 89 14.36 -25.35 3.83
C ASP A 89 13.68 -25.00 5.17
N PRO A 90 14.05 -25.65 6.30
CA PRO A 90 13.45 -25.38 7.61
C PRO A 90 13.48 -23.91 8.04
N SER A 91 14.51 -23.14 7.64
CA SER A 91 14.58 -21.70 7.94
C SER A 91 13.53 -20.90 7.17
N ALA A 92 13.20 -21.30 5.94
CA ALA A 92 12.17 -20.66 5.13
C ALA A 92 10.76 -21.00 5.66
N GLU A 93 10.54 -22.25 6.07
CA GLU A 93 9.29 -22.67 6.71
C GLU A 93 9.08 -21.93 8.04
N ALA A 94 10.10 -21.86 8.90
CA ALA A 94 10.03 -21.09 10.14
C ALA A 94 9.69 -19.62 9.89
N ALA A 95 10.28 -18.99 8.86
CA ALA A 95 9.97 -17.63 8.48
C ALA A 95 8.50 -17.46 8.03
N ARG A 96 7.95 -18.42 7.27
CA ARG A 96 6.54 -18.42 6.86
C ARG A 96 5.60 -18.56 8.04
N VAL A 97 5.87 -19.51 8.95
CA VAL A 97 5.06 -19.73 10.16
C VAL A 97 5.07 -18.48 11.04
N HIS A 98 6.23 -17.85 11.23
CA HIS A 98 6.33 -16.61 11.99
C HIS A 98 5.53 -15.47 11.34
N LEU A 99 5.61 -15.34 10.01
CA LEU A 99 4.81 -14.37 9.27
C LEU A 99 3.31 -14.65 9.40
N SER A 100 2.85 -15.88 9.23
CA SER A 100 1.42 -16.22 9.37
C SER A 100 0.92 -15.94 10.78
N THR A 101 1.72 -16.24 11.80
CA THR A 101 1.37 -16.00 13.20
C THR A 101 1.20 -14.50 13.47
N HIS A 102 2.13 -13.67 13.01
CA HIS A 102 2.00 -12.22 13.15
C HIS A 102 0.83 -11.65 12.34
N LEU A 103 0.56 -12.16 11.14
CA LEU A 103 -0.59 -11.71 10.36
C LEU A 103 -1.91 -12.11 11.01
N THR A 104 -1.99 -13.29 11.62
CA THR A 104 -3.17 -13.71 12.40
C THR A 104 -3.35 -12.81 13.61
N ALA A 105 -2.30 -12.55 14.39
CA ALA A 105 -2.38 -11.67 15.55
C ALA A 105 -2.80 -10.24 15.17
N LEU A 106 -2.23 -9.70 14.07
CA LEU A 106 -2.61 -8.39 13.55
C LEU A 106 -4.08 -8.38 13.10
N ARG A 107 -4.56 -9.47 12.49
CA ARG A 107 -5.96 -9.60 12.07
C ARG A 107 -6.89 -9.56 13.28
N GLU A 108 -6.57 -10.30 14.33
CA GLU A 108 -7.33 -10.30 15.59
C GLU A 108 -7.35 -8.90 16.23
N GLU A 109 -6.19 -8.21 16.27
CA GLU A 109 -6.09 -6.84 16.77
C GLU A 109 -6.97 -5.85 15.97
N LEU A 110 -6.98 -5.97 14.64
CA LEU A 110 -7.79 -5.12 13.77
C LEU A 110 -9.28 -5.47 13.83
N GLU A 111 -9.64 -6.72 14.09
CA GLU A 111 -11.05 -7.12 14.27
C GLU A 111 -11.66 -6.46 15.50
N ASP A 112 -10.88 -6.11 16.52
CA ASP A 112 -11.34 -5.43 17.73
C ASP A 112 -11.26 -3.88 17.65
N ASP A 113 -10.69 -3.32 16.57
CA ASP A 113 -10.54 -1.87 16.39
C ASP A 113 -11.81 -1.26 15.73
N GLU A 114 -12.56 -0.46 16.50
CA GLU A 114 -13.79 0.20 16.04
C GLU A 114 -13.57 1.11 14.82
N ALA A 115 -12.45 1.83 14.75
CA ALA A 115 -12.16 2.74 13.64
C ALA A 115 -11.82 1.95 12.37
N PHE A 116 -11.14 0.81 12.52
CA PHE A 116 -10.92 -0.12 11.41
C PHE A 116 -12.23 -0.72 10.92
N GLN A 117 -13.11 -1.19 11.83
CA GLN A 117 -14.42 -1.73 11.48
C GLN A 117 -15.29 -0.73 10.70
N GLU A 118 -15.37 0.52 11.16
CA GLU A 118 -16.13 1.57 10.47
C GLU A 118 -15.59 1.83 9.06
N THR A 119 -14.26 1.90 8.93
CA THR A 119 -13.59 2.15 7.65
C THR A 119 -13.77 0.98 6.68
N ASP A 120 -13.63 -0.26 7.15
CA ASP A 120 -13.81 -1.48 6.35
C ASP A 120 -15.27 -1.65 5.90
N ALA A 121 -16.24 -1.39 6.79
CA ALA A 121 -17.66 -1.40 6.44
C ALA A 121 -17.99 -0.33 5.38
N ALA A 122 -17.44 0.88 5.51
CA ALA A 122 -17.62 1.94 4.52
C ALA A 122 -16.99 1.57 3.16
N ALA A 123 -15.82 0.95 3.15
CA ALA A 123 -15.15 0.49 1.94
C ALA A 123 -15.95 -0.61 1.21
N ARG A 124 -16.46 -1.61 1.95
CA ARG A 124 -17.32 -2.66 1.40
C ARG A 124 -18.61 -2.10 0.80
N ALA A 125 -19.27 -1.18 1.50
CA ALA A 125 -20.47 -0.52 1.00
C ALA A 125 -20.20 0.31 -0.28
N GLN A 126 -19.01 0.93 -0.40
CA GLN A 126 -18.61 1.61 -1.64
C GLN A 126 -18.34 0.63 -2.79
N GLN A 127 -17.70 -0.51 -2.51
CA GLN A 127 -17.45 -1.56 -3.52
C GLN A 127 -18.76 -2.17 -4.04
N GLU A 128 -19.72 -2.48 -3.16
CA GLU A 128 -21.05 -2.98 -3.55
C GLU A 128 -21.84 -1.97 -4.38
N ARG A 129 -21.67 -0.67 -4.12
CA ARG A 129 -22.27 0.40 -4.94
C ARG A 129 -21.57 0.56 -6.29
N ALA A 130 -20.30 0.21 -6.37
CA ALA A 130 -19.50 0.29 -7.60
C ALA A 130 -19.70 -0.94 -8.52
N ASP A 131 -19.99 -2.11 -7.95
CA ASP A 131 -20.31 -3.36 -8.67
C ASP A 131 -21.74 -3.84 -8.34
N PRO A 132 -22.80 -3.22 -8.90
CA PRO A 132 -24.18 -3.62 -8.63
C PRO A 132 -24.62 -4.95 -9.31
N GLU A 133 -23.78 -5.61 -10.11
CA GLU A 133 -24.12 -6.81 -10.89
C GLU A 133 -23.24 -8.04 -10.59
N ARG A 134 -23.30 -8.56 -9.35
CA ARG A 134 -22.99 -9.97 -9.08
C ARG A 134 -24.14 -10.68 -8.38
#